data_AF-A0A2U1AX52-F1
#
_entry.id   AF-A0A2U1AX52-F1
#
_cell.length_a   1.000
_cell.length_b   1.000
_cell.length_c   1.000
_cell.angle_alpha   90.00
_cell.angle_beta   90.00
_cell.angle_gamma   90.00
#
_symmetry.space_group_name_H-M   'P 1'
#
loop_
_entity.id
_entity.type
_entity.pdbx_description
1 polymer ?
#
loop_
_entity_poly.entity_id
_entity_poly.type
_entity_poly.pdbx_seq_one_letter_code
_entity_poly.pdbx_strand_id
1 'polypeptide(L)'
;MFVGCADPARISGFDSEKWQQDKKGCKGHRSTMVQDFDAIRRDLYGRPEAEVKDILGKPDAEQLMRRGQRVFIYYLEPGSHCNERNKLSEANRAEVRFNALSKVSEITYLRPLPTSK
;
A
#
# COMPACT_ATOMS: atom_id res chain seq x y z
N MET A 1 -17.32 19.52 20.04
CA MET A 1 -16.37 19.09 18.99
C MET A 1 -15.18 18.47 19.71
N PHE A 2 -15.06 17.14 19.70
CA PHE A 2 -13.89 16.47 20.26
C PHE A 2 -12.84 16.32 19.14
N VAL A 3 -11.84 17.20 19.11
CA VAL A 3 -10.62 16.94 18.35
C VAL A 3 -9.75 16.05 19.23
N GLY A 4 -10.00 14.75 19.16
CA GLY A 4 -9.03 13.77 19.64
C GLY A 4 -7.97 13.63 18.56
N CYS A 5 -6.76 14.14 18.79
CA CYS A 5 -5.60 13.71 18.01
C CYS A 5 -5.34 12.25 18.40
N ALA A 6 -5.94 11.32 17.66
CA ALA A 6 -5.48 9.94 17.69
C ALA A 6 -4.08 9.91 17.06
N ASP A 7 -3.13 9.25 17.72
CA ASP A 7 -1.84 8.99 17.12
C ASP A 7 -2.03 8.20 15.81
N PRO A 8 -1.26 8.54 14.75
CA PRO A 8 -1.31 7.79 13.49
C PRO A 8 -1.06 6.30 13.75
N ALA A 9 -1.84 5.44 13.12
CA ALA A 9 -1.64 4.00 13.27
C ALA A 9 -0.25 3.58 12.76
N ARG A 10 0.38 2.64 13.48
CA ARG A 10 1.69 2.06 13.16
C ARG A 10 1.66 0.55 13.40
N ILE A 11 2.52 -0.18 12.71
CA ILE A 11 2.72 -1.62 12.91
C ILE A 11 4.19 -1.86 13.28
N SER A 12 4.42 -2.64 14.34
CA SER A 12 5.77 -3.01 14.77
C SER A 12 6.48 -3.81 13.67
N GLY A 13 7.77 -3.52 13.45
CA GLY A 13 8.57 -4.22 12.44
C GLY A 13 8.40 -3.69 11.01
N PHE A 14 7.71 -2.57 10.81
CA PHE A 14 7.58 -1.91 9.51
C PHE A 14 7.95 -0.43 9.59
N ASP A 15 8.88 0.00 8.74
CA ASP A 15 9.32 1.40 8.66
C ASP A 15 8.37 2.22 7.79
N SER A 16 7.23 2.61 8.38
CA SER A 16 6.23 3.45 7.72
C SER A 16 6.81 4.73 7.13
N GLU A 17 7.77 5.36 7.81
CA GLU A 17 8.34 6.63 7.35
C GLU A 17 9.15 6.45 6.07
N LYS A 18 10.05 5.45 6.04
CA LYS A 18 10.84 5.12 4.84
C LYS A 18 9.95 4.71 3.67
N TRP A 19 8.90 3.92 3.94
CA TRP A 19 7.94 3.51 2.91
C TRP A 19 7.21 4.71 2.28
N GLN A 20 6.78 5.66 3.11
CA GLN A 20 6.01 6.84 2.69
C GLN A 20 6.87 7.86 1.95
N GLN A 21 8.17 7.94 2.25
CA GLN A 21 9.13 8.80 1.55
C GLN A 21 9.43 8.34 0.12
N ASP A 22 9.14 7.09 -0.21
CA ASP A 22 9.29 6.51 -1.54
C ASP A 22 7.98 6.57 -2.34
N LYS A 23 7.56 7.81 -2.63
CA LYS A 23 6.37 8.08 -3.45
C LYS A 23 6.46 7.31 -4.76
N LYS A 24 5.42 6.54 -5.09
CA LYS A 24 5.35 5.70 -6.29
C LYS A 24 6.43 4.61 -6.40
N GLY A 25 7.16 4.29 -5.33
CA GLY A 25 8.25 3.31 -5.39
C GLY A 25 9.43 3.74 -6.27
N CYS A 26 9.48 5.00 -6.71
CA CYS A 26 10.43 5.46 -7.73
C CYS A 26 11.86 5.65 -7.20
N LYS A 27 12.06 5.71 -5.88
CA LYS A 27 13.39 5.73 -5.25
C LYS A 27 13.92 4.32 -4.96
N GLY A 28 13.09 3.29 -5.10
CA GLY A 28 13.47 1.88 -4.88
C GLY A 28 13.62 1.49 -3.41
N HIS A 29 13.20 2.33 -2.45
CA HIS A 29 13.23 1.95 -1.03
C HIS A 29 12.22 0.85 -0.75
N ARG A 30 11.02 0.90 -1.32
CA ARG A 30 10.00 -0.14 -1.16
C ARG A 30 10.46 -1.49 -1.67
N SER A 31 11.32 -1.53 -2.69
CA SER A 31 11.91 -2.76 -3.21
C SER A 31 12.77 -3.48 -2.16
N THR A 32 13.39 -2.72 -1.26
CA THR A 32 14.18 -3.25 -0.14
C THR A 32 13.33 -3.70 1.05
N MET A 33 12.05 -3.35 1.06
CA MET A 33 11.12 -3.56 2.20
C MET A 33 9.99 -4.54 1.86
N VAL A 34 10.12 -5.26 0.74
CA VAL A 34 9.09 -6.21 0.27
C VAL A 34 8.83 -7.31 1.30
N GLN A 35 9.88 -7.83 1.93
CA GLN A 35 9.78 -8.84 2.99
C GLN A 35 9.11 -8.27 4.24
N ASP A 36 9.50 -7.07 4.68
CA ASP A 36 8.91 -6.38 5.82
C ASP A 36 7.40 -6.10 5.60
N PHE A 37 7.04 -5.69 4.38
CA PHE A 37 5.64 -5.48 3.99
C PHE A 37 4.84 -6.80 4.02
N ASP A 38 5.40 -7.88 3.48
CA ASP A 38 4.71 -9.18 3.50
C ASP A 38 4.54 -9.73 4.91
N ALA A 39 5.52 -9.47 5.81
CA ALA A 39 5.45 -9.85 7.21
C ALA A 39 4.28 -9.17 7.94
N ILE A 40 3.99 -7.90 7.64
CA ILE A 40 2.85 -7.17 8.23
C ILE A 40 1.54 -7.32 7.45
N ARG A 41 1.53 -8.03 6.31
CA ARG A 41 0.36 -8.15 5.44
C ARG A 41 -0.85 -8.69 6.20
N ARG A 42 -0.63 -9.63 7.11
CA ARG A 42 -1.70 -10.21 7.95
C ARG A 42 -2.31 -9.17 8.90
N ASP A 43 -1.48 -8.29 9.46
CA ASP A 43 -1.88 -7.27 10.42
C ASP A 43 -2.66 -6.12 9.74
N LEU A 44 -2.57 -5.98 8.43
CA LEU A 44 -3.35 -5.02 7.66
C LEU A 44 -4.80 -5.47 7.42
N TYR A 45 -5.11 -6.78 7.45
CA TYR A 45 -6.48 -7.25 7.21
C TYR A 45 -7.47 -6.70 8.25
N GLY A 46 -8.63 -6.26 7.78
CA GLY A 46 -9.67 -5.70 8.63
C GLY A 46 -9.42 -4.27 9.11
N ARG A 47 -8.22 -3.69 8.89
CA ARG A 47 -7.96 -2.29 9.21
C ARG A 47 -8.77 -1.34 8.34
N PRO A 48 -9.26 -0.21 8.88
CA PRO A 48 -9.95 0.81 8.11
C PRO A 48 -8.97 1.54 7.18
N GLU A 49 -9.50 2.10 6.09
CA GLU A 49 -8.76 2.88 5.10
C GLU A 49 -7.87 3.98 5.71
N ALA A 50 -8.34 4.65 6.77
CA ALA A 50 -7.58 5.68 7.46
C ALA A 50 -6.29 5.15 8.09
N GLU A 51 -6.36 4.04 8.83
CA GLU A 51 -5.18 3.42 9.42
C GLU A 51 -4.20 2.90 8.35
N VAL A 52 -4.72 2.37 7.24
CA VAL A 52 -3.87 1.96 6.11
C VAL A 52 -3.10 3.16 5.56
N LYS A 53 -3.73 4.34 5.47
CA LYS A 53 -3.04 5.57 5.05
C LYS A 53 -2.06 6.08 6.09
N ASP A 54 -2.31 5.89 7.39
CA ASP A 54 -1.34 6.23 8.43
C ASP A 54 -0.09 5.34 8.34
N ILE A 55 -0.27 4.05 8.06
CA ILE A 55 0.81 3.06 8.01
C ILE A 55 1.57 3.15 6.67
N LEU A 56 0.88 3.13 5.54
CA LEU A 56 1.46 3.03 4.18
C LEU A 56 1.51 4.36 3.43
N GLY A 57 0.91 5.43 3.97
CA GLY A 57 0.74 6.70 3.28
C GLY A 57 -0.34 6.67 2.21
N LYS A 58 -0.45 7.81 1.50
CA LYS A 58 -1.34 7.94 0.34
C LYS A 58 -0.99 6.90 -0.73
N PRO A 59 -1.98 6.20 -1.32
CA PRO A 59 -1.73 5.27 -2.41
C PRO A 59 -1.18 5.98 -3.64
N ASP A 60 -0.42 5.25 -4.45
CA ASP A 60 0.16 5.77 -5.68
C ASP A 60 -0.88 5.92 -6.79
N ALA A 61 -1.89 5.03 -6.77
CA ALA A 61 -3.10 5.12 -7.56
C ALA A 61 -4.28 4.50 -6.79
N GLU A 62 -5.49 4.95 -7.11
CA GLU A 62 -6.73 4.42 -6.56
C GLU A 62 -7.61 3.95 -7.72
N GLN A 63 -8.17 2.75 -7.59
CA GLN A 63 -9.12 2.20 -8.55
C GLN A 63 -10.47 1.93 -7.88
N LEU A 64 -11.53 2.38 -8.54
CA LEU A 64 -12.91 2.04 -8.19
C LEU A 64 -13.35 0.82 -8.98
N MET A 65 -13.68 -0.24 -8.27
CA MET A 65 -14.17 -1.48 -8.83
C MET A 65 -15.70 -1.49 -8.92
N ARG A 66 -16.22 -2.49 -9.64
CA ARG A 66 -17.67 -2.74 -9.67
C ARG A 66 -18.19 -2.94 -8.24
N ARG A 67 -19.39 -2.42 -7.95
CA ARG A 67 -20.02 -2.43 -6.62
C ARG A 67 -19.37 -1.50 -5.58
N GLY A 68 -18.61 -0.50 -6.01
CA GLY A 68 -18.09 0.54 -5.11
C GLY A 68 -16.91 0.10 -4.24
N GLN A 69 -16.33 -1.08 -4.52
CA GLN A 69 -15.10 -1.50 -3.86
C GLN A 69 -13.93 -0.61 -4.31
N ARG A 70 -13.05 -0.26 -3.39
CA ARG A 70 -11.84 0.52 -3.67
C ARG A 70 -10.62 -0.38 -3.63
N VAL A 71 -9.63 -0.07 -4.46
CA VAL A 71 -8.32 -0.70 -4.46
C VAL A 71 -7.26 0.39 -4.40
N PHE A 72 -6.41 0.32 -3.37
CA PHE A 72 -5.22 1.14 -3.25
C PHE A 72 -4.04 0.42 -3.88
N ILE A 73 -3.33 1.13 -4.74
CA ILE A 73 -2.16 0.60 -5.44
C ILE A 73 -0.91 1.23 -4.86
N TYR A 74 0.04 0.39 -4.46
CA TYR A 74 1.38 0.78 -4.05
C TYR A 74 2.42 0.08 -4.91
N TYR A 75 3.17 0.83 -5.70
CA TYR A 75 4.30 0.29 -6.46
C TYR A 75 5.44 -0.07 -5.51
N LEU A 76 6.00 -1.25 -5.72
CA LEU A 76 7.11 -1.82 -4.93
C LEU A 76 8.46 -1.60 -5.61
N GLU A 77 8.48 -1.24 -6.89
CA GLU A 77 9.71 -1.00 -7.65
C GLU A 77 9.54 0.15 -8.66
N PRO A 78 10.64 0.79 -9.09
CA PRO A 78 10.61 1.78 -10.16
C PRO A 78 10.11 1.18 -11.47
N GLY A 79 9.41 1.99 -12.26
CA GLY A 79 8.87 1.56 -13.56
C GLY A 79 8.48 2.74 -14.44
N SER A 80 7.80 2.46 -15.55
CA SER A 80 7.40 3.51 -16.51
C SER A 80 6.49 4.58 -15.89
N HIS A 81 5.72 4.26 -14.85
CA HIS A 81 4.84 5.19 -14.11
C HIS A 81 5.60 6.31 -13.38
N CYS A 82 6.91 6.17 -13.18
CA CYS A 82 7.76 7.21 -12.63
C CYS A 82 7.96 8.39 -13.60
N ASN A 83 7.95 8.11 -14.91
CA ASN A 83 8.16 9.09 -15.97
C ASN A 83 6.87 9.43 -16.73
N GLU A 84 5.98 8.46 -16.90
CA GLU A 84 4.70 8.61 -17.59
C GLU A 84 3.59 8.96 -16.59
N ARG A 85 3.16 10.22 -16.60
CA ARG A 85 2.03 10.65 -15.77
C ARG A 85 0.75 9.98 -16.27
N ASN A 86 -0.08 9.49 -15.34
CA ASN A 86 -1.41 8.91 -15.58
C ASN A 86 -1.45 7.56 -16.31
N LYS A 87 -0.32 6.84 -16.44
CA LYS A 87 -0.31 5.48 -16.97
C LYS A 87 0.08 4.50 -15.87
N LEU A 88 -0.71 3.44 -15.72
CA LEU A 88 -0.32 2.32 -14.89
C LEU A 88 0.85 1.60 -15.58
N SER A 89 1.92 1.38 -14.84
CA SER A 89 2.99 0.49 -15.28
C SER A 89 2.72 -0.95 -14.86
N GLU A 90 3.44 -1.86 -15.51
CA GLU A 90 3.50 -3.27 -15.14
C GLU A 90 4.48 -3.54 -13.99
N ALA A 91 5.11 -2.52 -13.41
CA ALA A 91 6.04 -2.70 -12.29
C ALA A 91 5.36 -3.40 -11.12
N ASN A 92 6.13 -4.19 -10.37
CA ASN A 92 5.61 -4.96 -9.26
C ASN A 92 4.93 -4.02 -8.25
N ARG A 93 3.73 -4.40 -7.81
CA ARG A 93 2.86 -3.55 -6.99
C ARG A 93 1.99 -4.39 -6.06
N ALA A 94 1.70 -3.84 -4.89
CA ALA A 94 0.70 -4.34 -3.97
C ALA A 94 -0.64 -3.67 -4.25
N GLU A 95 -1.71 -4.46 -4.30
CA GLU A 95 -3.09 -4.01 -4.44
C GLU A 95 -3.85 -4.32 -3.16
N VAL A 96 -4.19 -3.28 -2.41
CA VAL A 96 -4.93 -3.36 -1.14
C VAL A 96 -6.40 -3.09 -1.42
N ARG A 97 -7.22 -4.14 -1.41
CA ARG A 97 -8.67 -4.08 -1.68
C ARG A 97 -9.44 -3.85 -0.39
N PHE A 98 -10.43 -2.97 -0.46
CA PHE A 98 -11.37 -2.69 0.63
C PHE A 98 -12.76 -3.26 0.34
N ASN A 99 -13.42 -3.73 1.40
CA ASN A 99 -14.82 -4.13 1.35
C ASN A 99 -15.77 -2.92 1.44
N ALA A 100 -17.08 -3.18 1.41
CA ALA A 100 -18.11 -2.14 1.49
C ALA A 100 -18.11 -1.33 2.80
N LEU A 101 -17.40 -1.79 3.84
CA LEU A 101 -17.22 -1.09 5.12
C LEU A 101 -15.89 -0.32 5.18
N SER A 102 -15.21 -0.12 4.04
CA SER A 102 -13.90 0.54 3.96
C SER A 102 -12.82 -0.12 4.82
N LYS A 103 -12.88 -1.45 4.97
CA LYS A 103 -11.86 -2.26 5.66
C LYS A 103 -11.12 -3.15 4.68
N VAL A 104 -9.82 -3.37 4.92
CA VAL A 104 -8.99 -4.25 4.08
C VAL A 104 -9.59 -5.66 4.06
N SER A 105 -9.89 -6.16 2.87
CA SER A 105 -10.41 -7.52 2.64
C SER A 105 -9.41 -8.42 1.94
N GLU A 106 -8.52 -7.85 1.14
CA GLU A 106 -7.58 -8.61 0.32
C GLU A 106 -6.34 -7.76 0.04
N ILE A 107 -5.16 -8.39 0.03
CA ILE A 107 -3.92 -7.80 -0.43
C ILE A 107 -3.31 -8.78 -1.43
N THR A 108 -3.13 -8.35 -2.67
CA THR A 108 -2.51 -9.14 -3.74
C THR A 108 -1.28 -8.43 -4.29
N TYR A 109 -0.42 -9.19 -4.96
CA TYR A 109 0.68 -8.65 -5.75
C TYR A 109 0.38 -8.90 -7.22
N LEU A 110 0.56 -7.89 -8.07
CA LEU A 110 0.38 -8.06 -9.52
C LEU A 110 1.30 -9.15 -10.08
N ARG A 111 2.53 -9.22 -9.57
CA ARG A 111 3.48 -10.29 -9.84
C ARG A 111 3.81 -10.97 -8.51
N PRO A 112 3.90 -12.31 -8.45
CA PRO A 112 4.35 -12.98 -7.24
C PRO A 112 5.69 -12.41 -6.79
N LEU A 113 5.79 -12.04 -5.52
CA LEU A 113 7.08 -11.69 -4.93
C LEU A 113 8.00 -12.92 -5.03
N PRO A 114 9.29 -12.76 -5.37
CA PRO A 114 10.23 -13.85 -5.25
C PRO A 114 10.24 -14.27 -3.77
N THR A 115 9.75 -15.47 -3.50
CA THR A 115 9.94 -16.09 -2.19
C THR A 115 11.43 -16.39 -2.08
N SER A 116 12.16 -15.62 -1.27
CA SER A 116 13.50 -16.07 -0.87
C SER A 116 13.30 -17.41 -0.20
N LYS A 117 13.89 -18.46 -0.78
CA LYS A 117 14.17 -19.71 -0.07
C LYS A 117 15.19 -19.43 1.03
#